data_AF-A0A0F9BGL2-F1
#
_entry.id   AF-A0A0F9BGL2-F1
#
_cell.length_a   1.000
_cell.length_b   1.000
_cell.length_c   1.000
_cell.angle_alpha   90.00
_cell.angle_beta   90.00
_cell.angle_gamma   90.00
#
_symmetry.space_group_name_H-M   'P 1'
#
loop_
_entity.id
_entity.type
_entity.pdbx_description
1 polymer ?
#
loop_
_entity_poly.entity_id
_entity_poly.type
_entity_poly.pdbx_seq_one_letter_code
_entity_poly.pdbx_strand_id
1 'polypeptide(L)'
;MAQGRRRPRGLRPEEKELWQKVAQTASPLTPADPKTPSQGPVAKPPAAPEGSSRKPLPPFPDFTVGQSARPARMPHDLQDPLSRRLAAQPVRMDRKAFTRMKRGKLAVEARIDLHGMTLDQAHP
;
A
#
# COMPACT_ATOMS: atom_id res chain seq x y z
N MET A 1 -5.65 -46.51 25.33
CA MET A 1 -6.43 -46.51 24.07
C MET A 1 -5.92 -45.36 23.20
N ALA A 2 -5.14 -45.65 22.15
CA ALA A 2 -4.53 -44.63 21.30
C ALA A 2 -5.51 -44.20 20.20
N GLN A 3 -5.88 -42.92 20.17
CA GLN A 3 -6.76 -42.38 19.12
C GLN A 3 -5.93 -42.15 17.85
N GLY A 4 -6.27 -42.87 16.78
CA GLY A 4 -5.64 -42.74 15.47
C GLY A 4 -5.86 -41.35 14.87
N ARG A 5 -4.78 -40.73 14.37
CA ARG A 5 -4.85 -39.43 13.67
C ARG A 5 -5.68 -39.59 12.39
N ARG A 6 -6.80 -38.87 12.31
CA ARG A 6 -7.64 -38.79 11.10
C ARG A 6 -6.83 -38.17 9.96
N ARG A 7 -6.84 -38.83 8.79
CA ARG A 7 -6.24 -38.29 7.56
C ARG A 7 -6.98 -36.99 7.18
N PRO A 8 -6.26 -35.90 6.85
CA PRO A 8 -6.90 -34.67 6.42
C PRO A 8 -7.64 -34.91 5.11
N ARG A 9 -8.87 -34.39 5.03
CA ARG A 9 -9.66 -34.43 3.80
C ARG A 9 -9.05 -33.47 2.79
N GLY A 10 -8.99 -33.86 1.53
CA GLY A 10 -8.54 -32.97 0.45
C GLY A 10 -9.55 -31.87 0.15
N LEU A 11 -9.11 -30.81 -0.53
CA LEU A 11 -9.94 -29.67 -0.92
C LEU A 11 -11.03 -30.11 -1.91
N ARG A 12 -12.28 -29.77 -1.59
CA ARG A 12 -13.43 -29.92 -2.48
C ARG A 12 -13.32 -28.93 -3.67
N PRO A 13 -13.99 -29.18 -4.79
CA PRO A 13 -13.92 -28.30 -5.97
C PRO A 13 -14.28 -26.84 -5.65
N GLU A 14 -15.35 -26.62 -4.89
CA GLU A 14 -15.79 -25.29 -4.45
C GLU A 14 -14.73 -24.58 -3.59
N GLU A 15 -14.04 -25.31 -2.71
CA GLU A 15 -12.97 -24.75 -1.89
C GLU A 15 -11.77 -24.35 -2.76
N LYS A 16 -11.44 -25.12 -3.79
CA LYS A 16 -10.37 -24.77 -4.74
C LYS A 16 -10.69 -23.47 -5.48
N GLU A 17 -11.92 -23.29 -5.93
CA GLU A 17 -12.36 -22.04 -6.58
C GLU A 17 -12.26 -20.84 -5.63
N LEU A 18 -12.64 -21.02 -4.37
CA LEU A 18 -12.49 -19.99 -3.34
C LEU A 18 -11.01 -19.64 -3.12
N TRP A 19 -10.14 -20.65 -3.01
CA TRP A 19 -8.70 -20.46 -2.87
C TRP A 19 -8.07 -19.74 -4.08
N GLN A 20 -8.55 -20.02 -5.30
CA GLN A 20 -8.11 -19.31 -6.50
C GLN A 20 -8.48 -17.82 -6.45
N LYS A 21 -9.70 -17.48 -6.02
CA LYS A 21 -10.11 -16.07 -5.86
C LYS A 21 -9.25 -15.33 -4.83
N VAL A 22 -8.96 -15.97 -3.71
CA VAL A 22 -8.07 -15.40 -2.67
C VAL A 22 -6.65 -15.21 -3.19
N ALA A 23 -6.12 -16.18 -3.96
CA ALA A 23 -4.80 -16.08 -4.54
C ALA A 23 -4.68 -14.96 -5.58
N GLN A 24 -5.75 -14.68 -6.34
CA GLN A 24 -5.79 -13.59 -7.33
C GLN A 24 -5.84 -12.19 -6.70
N THR A 25 -6.46 -12.04 -5.52
CA THR A 25 -6.61 -10.73 -4.85
C THR A 25 -5.45 -10.40 -3.90
N ALA A 26 -4.68 -11.40 -3.47
CA ALA A 26 -3.54 -11.20 -2.58
C ALA A 26 -2.35 -10.58 -3.32
N SER A 27 -1.72 -9.59 -2.69
CA SER A 27 -0.45 -9.03 -3.17
C SER A 27 0.73 -9.89 -2.67
N PRO A 28 1.54 -10.47 -3.57
CA PRO A 28 2.67 -11.30 -3.17
C PRO A 28 3.79 -10.47 -2.55
N LEU A 29 4.32 -10.93 -1.40
CA LEU A 29 5.41 -10.25 -0.67
C LEU A 29 6.78 -10.39 -1.35
N THR A 30 6.92 -11.35 -2.26
CA THR A 30 8.14 -11.61 -3.01
C THR A 30 7.81 -11.50 -4.51
N PRO A 31 8.61 -10.77 -5.31
CA PRO A 31 8.45 -10.78 -6.76
C PRO A 31 8.56 -12.22 -7.25
N ALA A 32 7.54 -12.71 -7.96
CA ALA A 32 7.62 -14.02 -8.58
C ALA A 32 8.70 -13.96 -9.68
N ASP A 33 9.83 -14.63 -9.46
CA ASP A 33 10.79 -14.88 -10.52
C ASP A 33 10.07 -15.68 -11.63
N PRO A 34 10.09 -15.22 -12.89
CA PRO A 34 9.51 -15.94 -14.02
C PRO A 34 10.21 -17.28 -14.32
N LYS A 35 11.19 -17.66 -13.48
CA LYS A 35 12.07 -18.83 -13.61
C LYS A 35 11.77 -19.96 -12.63
N THR A 36 10.59 -19.97 -12.00
CA THR A 36 10.17 -21.13 -11.21
C THR A 36 9.31 -22.05 -12.08
N PRO A 37 9.89 -23.04 -12.79
CA PRO A 37 9.08 -24.05 -13.45
C PRO A 37 8.31 -24.84 -12.39
N SER A 38 7.05 -25.10 -12.72
CA SER A 38 6.14 -26.03 -12.05
C SER A 38 6.89 -27.29 -11.60
N GLN A 39 6.55 -27.76 -10.40
CA GLN A 39 7.08 -28.97 -9.78
C GLN A 39 6.83 -30.18 -10.71
N GLY A 40 7.75 -30.45 -11.63
CA GLY A 40 7.94 -31.75 -12.22
C GLY A 40 8.44 -32.73 -11.15
N PRO A 41 8.27 -34.05 -11.33
CA PRO A 41 8.75 -35.03 -10.37
C PRO A 41 10.23 -34.80 -10.11
N VAL A 42 10.56 -34.54 -8.84
CA VAL A 42 11.91 -34.22 -8.37
C VAL A 42 12.84 -35.34 -8.81
N ALA A 43 13.69 -35.08 -9.81
CA ALA A 43 14.76 -35.99 -10.16
C ALA A 43 15.64 -36.16 -8.91
N LYS A 44 15.84 -37.41 -8.51
CA LYS A 44 16.68 -37.77 -7.36
C LYS A 44 18.08 -37.17 -7.57
N PRO A 45 18.62 -36.39 -6.62
CA PRO A 45 19.94 -35.81 -6.80
C PRO A 45 20.98 -36.93 -6.97
N PRO A 46 21.99 -36.76 -7.85
CA PRO A 46 23.09 -37.71 -7.94
C PRO A 46 23.80 -37.77 -6.57
N ALA A 47 24.21 -38.98 -6.18
CA ALA A 47 24.93 -39.21 -4.93
C ALA A 47 26.17 -38.30 -4.89
N ALA A 48 26.27 -37.49 -3.84
CA ALA A 48 27.42 -36.61 -3.64
C ALA A 48 28.70 -37.46 -3.50
N PRO A 49 29.84 -37.03 -4.05
CA PRO A 49 31.10 -37.75 -3.86
C PRO A 49 31.47 -37.74 -2.37
N GLU A 50 31.67 -38.93 -1.80
CA GLU A 50 32.30 -39.11 -0.51
C GLU A 50 33.72 -38.53 -0.58
N GLY A 51 33.99 -37.45 0.18
CA GLY A 51 35.34 -36.89 0.27
C GLY A 51 35.50 -35.39 0.12
N SER A 52 34.44 -34.58 0.20
CA SER A 52 34.64 -33.13 0.42
C SER A 52 34.78 -32.87 1.91
N SER A 53 36.03 -32.87 2.40
CA SER A 53 36.37 -32.22 3.66
C SER A 53 36.07 -30.73 3.51
N ARG A 54 34.84 -30.33 3.87
CA ARG A 54 34.47 -28.91 3.94
C ARG A 54 35.35 -28.28 5.01
N LYS A 55 36.38 -27.56 4.57
CA LYS A 55 37.17 -26.68 5.43
C LYS A 55 36.19 -25.82 6.23
N PRO A 56 36.32 -25.70 7.57
CA PRO A 56 35.42 -24.89 8.36
C PRO A 56 35.40 -23.48 7.78
N LEU A 57 34.23 -23.01 7.36
CA LEU A 57 34.09 -21.60 7.01
C LEU A 57 34.35 -20.78 8.27
N PRO A 58 35.05 -19.64 8.16
CA PRO A 58 35.19 -18.74 9.29
C PRO A 58 33.80 -18.34 9.81
N PRO A 59 33.64 -18.09 11.12
CA PRO A 59 32.37 -17.67 11.68
C PRO A 59 31.93 -16.37 11.00
N PHE A 60 30.65 -16.30 10.66
CA PHE A 60 30.07 -15.07 10.15
C PHE A 60 30.14 -13.98 11.22
N PRO A 61 30.36 -12.71 10.85
CA PRO A 61 30.27 -11.61 11.79
C PRO A 61 28.84 -11.53 12.36
N ASP A 62 28.75 -11.09 13.62
CA ASP A 62 27.47 -10.80 14.26
C ASP A 62 26.68 -9.81 13.40
N PHE A 63 25.38 -10.07 13.23
CA PHE A 63 24.49 -9.18 12.49
C PHE A 63 23.37 -8.68 13.38
N THR A 64 22.93 -7.46 13.11
CA THR A 64 21.73 -6.90 13.71
C THR A 64 20.61 -6.82 12.67
N VAL A 65 19.38 -7.02 13.13
CA VAL A 65 18.20 -6.90 12.27
C VAL A 65 18.13 -5.46 11.74
N GLY A 66 18.16 -5.32 10.41
CA GLY A 66 18.09 -4.01 9.75
C GLY A 66 19.45 -3.41 9.35
N GLN A 67 20.58 -4.08 9.61
CA GLN A 67 21.92 -3.54 9.26
C GLN A 67 22.11 -3.19 7.76
N SER A 68 21.36 -3.87 6.87
CA SER A 68 21.36 -3.64 5.43
C SER A 68 20.05 -3.06 4.91
N ALA A 69 19.13 -2.66 5.80
CA ALA A 69 17.86 -2.09 5.42
C ALA A 69 18.08 -0.69 4.84
N ARG A 70 17.63 -0.47 3.60
CA ARG A 70 17.52 0.88 3.04
C ARG A 70 16.34 1.57 3.72
N PRO A 71 16.48 2.84 4.17
CA PRO A 71 15.36 3.58 4.71
C PRO A 71 14.28 3.66 3.63
N ALA A 72 13.10 3.11 3.93
CA ALA A 72 11.94 3.28 3.08
C ALA A 72 11.59 4.77 3.08
N ARG A 73 11.96 5.48 2.00
CA ARG A 73 11.37 6.78 1.70
C ARG A 73 9.93 6.48 1.32
N MET A 74 9.02 6.41 2.28
CA MET A 74 7.60 6.47 1.96
C MET A 74 7.35 7.88 1.44
N PRO A 75 7.04 8.08 0.14
CA PRO A 75 6.46 9.35 -0.28
C PRO A 75 5.13 9.42 0.45
N HIS A 76 5.04 10.28 1.46
CA HIS A 76 3.76 10.54 2.08
C HIS A 76 2.95 11.27 1.02
N ASP A 77 1.93 10.62 0.47
CA ASP A 77 0.92 11.26 -0.38
C ASP A 77 0.00 12.09 0.52
N LEU A 78 0.57 13.18 1.04
CA LEU A 78 -0.18 14.13 1.86
C LEU A 78 -0.94 15.04 0.92
N GLN A 79 -2.26 15.05 1.09
CA GLN A 79 -3.12 16.05 0.47
C GLN A 79 -2.69 17.46 0.92
N ASP A 80 -2.82 18.43 0.02
CA ASP A 80 -2.61 19.84 0.34
C ASP A 80 -3.50 20.27 1.53
N PRO A 81 -3.03 21.18 2.40
CA PRO A 81 -3.83 21.70 3.51
C PRO A 81 -5.12 22.35 2.98
N LEU A 82 -6.18 22.29 3.79
CA LEU A 82 -7.52 22.78 3.42
C LEU A 82 -7.49 24.23 2.91
N SER A 83 -6.70 25.10 3.56
CA SER A 83 -6.53 26.50 3.16
C SER A 83 -6.02 26.65 1.73
N ARG A 84 -5.03 25.84 1.33
CA ARG A 84 -4.45 25.83 -0.01
C ARG A 84 -5.44 25.30 -1.05
N ARG A 85 -6.19 24.26 -0.68
CA ARG A 85 -7.23 23.68 -1.55
C ARG A 85 -8.38 24.67 -1.80
N LEU A 86 -8.84 25.37 -0.78
CA LEU A 86 -9.87 26.40 -0.90
C LEU A 86 -9.38 27.59 -1.73
N ALA A 87 -8.14 28.05 -1.51
CA ALA A 87 -7.55 29.14 -2.29
C ALA A 87 -7.36 28.79 -3.77
N ALA A 88 -7.15 27.51 -4.09
CA ALA A 88 -7.00 27.02 -5.45
C ALA A 88 -8.35 26.81 -6.18
N GLN A 89 -9.49 26.93 -5.49
CA GLN A 89 -10.78 26.74 -6.14
C GLN A 89 -11.05 27.84 -7.18
N PRO A 90 -11.53 27.47 -8.38
CA PRO A 90 -11.85 28.45 -9.40
C PRO A 90 -13.08 29.26 -8.98
N VAL A 91 -12.93 30.58 -8.96
CA VAL A 91 -14.05 31.49 -8.72
C VAL A 91 -14.90 31.57 -9.99
N ARG A 92 -16.17 31.19 -9.91
CA ARG A 92 -17.12 31.29 -11.03
C ARG A 92 -17.68 32.70 -11.14
N MET A 93 -16.98 33.59 -11.84
CA MET A 93 -17.46 34.93 -12.16
C MET A 93 -16.91 35.43 -13.50
N ASP A 94 -17.51 36.50 -14.03
CA ASP A 94 -16.98 37.16 -15.22
C ASP A 94 -15.55 37.69 -14.99
N ARG A 95 -14.68 37.57 -16.00
CA ARG A 95 -13.26 37.95 -15.90
C ARG A 95 -13.07 39.44 -15.62
N LYS A 96 -13.91 40.31 -16.19
CA LYS A 96 -13.84 41.76 -15.97
C LYS A 96 -14.30 42.09 -14.56
N ALA A 97 -15.38 41.46 -14.10
CA ALA A 97 -15.88 41.60 -12.73
C ALA A 97 -14.81 41.18 -11.70
N PHE A 98 -14.18 40.02 -11.87
CA PHE A 98 -13.09 39.54 -11.02
C PHE A 98 -11.91 40.52 -10.95
N THR A 99 -11.50 41.03 -12.10
CA THR A 99 -10.37 41.98 -12.19
C THR A 99 -10.70 43.30 -11.49
N ARG A 100 -11.94 43.78 -11.60
CA ARG A 100 -12.41 44.98 -10.88
C ARG A 100 -12.47 44.74 -9.38
N MET A 101 -13.03 43.60 -8.95
CA MET A 101 -13.10 43.19 -7.55
C MET A 101 -11.71 43.12 -6.92
N LYS A 102 -10.76 42.44 -7.57
CA LYS A 102 -9.36 42.33 -7.11
C LYS A 102 -8.65 43.68 -7.00
N ARG A 103 -9.04 44.67 -7.82
CA ARG A 103 -8.51 46.04 -7.80
C ARG A 103 -9.25 46.99 -6.84
N GLY A 104 -10.27 46.52 -6.13
CA GLY A 104 -11.12 47.37 -5.28
C GLY A 104 -12.01 48.35 -6.07
N LYS A 105 -12.27 48.07 -7.35
CA LYS A 105 -13.11 48.90 -8.25
C LYS A 105 -14.55 48.39 -8.40
N LEU A 106 -14.92 47.40 -7.59
CA LEU A 106 -16.29 46.89 -7.49
C LEU A 106 -16.87 47.39 -6.17
N ALA A 107 -18.07 47.99 -6.20
CA ALA A 107 -18.73 48.47 -5.00
C ALA A 107 -19.15 47.29 -4.12
N VAL A 108 -19.05 47.46 -2.79
CA VAL A 108 -19.53 46.47 -1.83
C VAL A 108 -21.04 46.63 -1.68
N GLU A 109 -21.80 45.57 -1.93
CA GLU A 109 -23.26 45.61 -1.88
C GLU A 109 -23.79 45.39 -0.45
N ALA A 110 -23.13 44.55 0.34
CA ALA A 110 -23.47 44.29 1.74
C ALA A 110 -22.23 43.85 2.54
N ARG A 111 -22.28 44.03 3.87
CA ARG A 111 -21.28 43.51 4.81
C ARG A 111 -21.97 42.46 5.68
N ILE A 112 -21.41 41.27 5.75
CA ILE A 112 -21.90 40.19 6.61
C ILE A 112 -20.97 40.12 7.83
N ASP A 113 -21.52 40.25 9.03
CA ASP A 113 -20.79 40.02 10.26
C ASP A 113 -21.07 38.60 10.75
N LEU A 114 -20.03 37.77 10.76
CA LEU A 114 -20.10 36.38 11.20
C LEU A 114 -19.55 36.20 12.62
N HIS A 115 -19.19 37.27 13.34
CA HIS A 115 -18.70 37.15 14.72
C HIS A 115 -19.83 36.62 15.62
N GLY A 116 -19.66 35.40 16.12
CA GLY A 116 -20.66 34.71 16.95
C GLY A 116 -21.63 33.81 16.19
N MET A 117 -21.53 33.70 14.86
CA MET A 117 -22.29 32.71 14.08
C MET A 117 -21.56 31.36 14.08
N THR A 118 -22.02 30.41 14.91
CA THR A 118 -21.66 28.99 14.81
C THR A 118 -22.50 28.31 13.73
N LEU A 119 -22.00 27.19 13.18
CA LEU A 119 -22.56 26.39 12.07
C LEU A 119 -24.08 26.09 12.15
N ASP A 120 -24.73 26.22 13.31
CA ASP A 120 -26.13 25.89 13.57
C ASP A 120 -27.16 26.79 12.84
N GLN A 121 -26.79 27.97 12.33
CA GLN A 121 -27.75 28.89 11.69
C GLN A 121 -27.80 28.82 10.16
N ALA A 122 -26.89 28.06 9.52
CA ALA A 122 -26.91 27.87 8.07
C ALA A 122 -27.67 26.58 7.73
N HIS A 123 -28.99 26.66 7.59
CA HIS A 123 -29.76 25.57 6.99
C HIS A 123 -29.33 25.36 5.53
N PRO A 124 -29.12 24.11 5.07
CA PRO A 124 -28.82 23.78 3.67
C PRO A 124 -30.00 24.05 2.73
#